data_AF-A0A936M7G6-F1
#
_entry.id   AF-A0A936M7G6-F1
#
_cell.length_a   1.000
_cell.length_b   1.000
_cell.length_c   1.000
_cell.angle_alpha   90.00
_cell.angle_beta   90.00
_cell.angle_gamma   90.00
#
_symmetry.space_group_name_H-M   'P 1'
#
loop_
_entity.id
_entity.type
_entity.pdbx_description
1 polymer ?
#
loop_
_entity_poly.entity_id
_entity_poly.type
_entity_poly.pdbx_seq_one_letter_code
_entity_poly.pdbx_strand_id
1 'polypeptide(L)'
;MGTLWQHPDQVLVNTLGHLAGVLVFGIFLVLLVRQGRACRPHQARLPLVAATLAFLWNLASLAVLSVRDTSGRWSEIFAALGFSVLSLLPAVLFDLSLRGKWPRMAQVSYALSVFAISLHLSELYSDVADLHRIALALITVGFGALTAWASVRILRTATAEERSETPRLLATMALFLFAVSFVHFAEGHAQHAWSSELAFHHAGIPLALFVLLQDFRFVLLDAFLRFLTNGLLAVLFSVLLIAGATWTLAEPRDAFQQGLLLAAGCLLLILFALVRSGAQRLLTRLVFRQPDPELATQRIRQLAADSPDEPAFLLQASQFVAGLMAANLIDMPETSSLPRNLVAPAMASAAAPGLEPHGVVAIVPVRLAQEEPHLILLGARRGGRRYLSEDLNVLARLAAQIAEQIEILRDGELRRLVSQAELKALQAQIHP
;
A
#
# COMPACT_ATOMS: atom_id res chain seq x y z
N MET A 1 28.64 -9.35 31.56
CA MET A 1 27.85 -10.59 31.74
C MET A 1 26.82 -10.34 32.84
N GLY A 2 25.60 -9.92 32.51
CA GLY A 2 24.59 -9.64 33.55
C GLY A 2 23.38 -8.78 33.14
N THR A 3 23.50 -7.83 32.22
CA THR A 3 22.47 -6.78 32.08
C THR A 3 21.34 -7.08 31.09
N LEU A 4 21.60 -7.76 29.97
CA LEU A 4 20.57 -8.06 28.96
C LEU A 4 19.57 -9.15 29.38
N TRP A 5 19.91 -9.99 30.36
CA TRP A 5 19.04 -11.05 30.89
C TRP A 5 18.40 -10.69 32.24
N GLN A 6 18.61 -9.46 32.75
CA GLN A 6 17.96 -8.98 33.97
C GLN A 6 16.50 -8.52 33.75
N HIS A 7 16.10 -8.33 32.49
CA HIS A 7 14.75 -7.90 32.11
C HIS A 7 14.23 -8.73 30.90
N PRO A 8 13.77 -9.97 31.11
CA PRO A 8 13.27 -10.84 30.03
C PRO A 8 12.15 -10.17 29.20
N ASP A 9 11.39 -9.28 29.83
CA ASP A 9 10.33 -8.52 29.18
C ASP A 9 10.85 -7.55 28.11
N GLN A 10 12.03 -6.94 28.29
CA GLN A 10 12.61 -6.02 27.31
C GLN A 10 13.12 -6.74 26.06
N VAL A 11 13.79 -7.89 26.24
CA VAL A 11 14.28 -8.71 25.12
C VAL A 11 13.11 -9.23 24.30
N LEU A 12 12.05 -9.71 24.96
CA LEU A 12 10.83 -10.17 24.30
C LEU A 12 10.19 -9.06 23.45
N VAL A 13 10.05 -7.87 24.04
CA VAL A 13 9.42 -6.73 23.38
C VAL A 13 10.23 -6.24 22.19
N ASN A 14 11.55 -6.09 22.34
CA ASN A 14 12.44 -5.72 21.23
C ASN A 14 12.41 -6.76 20.11
N THR A 15 12.37 -8.05 20.47
CA THR A 15 12.25 -9.15 19.51
C THR A 15 10.93 -9.06 18.74
N LEU A 16 9.81 -8.84 19.43
CA LEU A 16 8.50 -8.67 18.81
C LEU A 16 8.45 -7.43 17.90
N GLY A 17 9.00 -6.30 18.33
CA GLY A 17 9.05 -5.07 17.55
C GLY A 17 9.85 -5.21 16.26
N HIS A 18 11.03 -5.83 16.31
CA HIS A 18 11.84 -6.06 15.12
C HIS A 18 11.26 -7.15 14.21
N LEU A 19 10.65 -8.21 14.75
CA LEU A 19 9.89 -9.19 13.95
C LEU A 19 8.73 -8.52 13.21
N ALA A 20 7.98 -7.65 13.89
CA ALA A 20 6.94 -6.86 13.25
C ALA A 20 7.52 -5.98 12.14
N GLY A 21 8.64 -5.29 12.37
CA GLY A 21 9.35 -4.50 11.37
C GLY A 21 9.77 -5.33 10.14
N VAL A 22 10.41 -6.49 10.35
CA VAL A 22 10.80 -7.43 9.27
C VAL A 22 9.58 -7.86 8.45
N LEU A 23 8.49 -8.24 9.09
CA LEU A 23 7.26 -8.65 8.40
C LEU A 23 6.68 -7.50 7.58
N VAL A 24 6.51 -6.33 8.20
CA VAL A 24 5.90 -5.15 7.55
C VAL A 24 6.73 -4.69 6.35
N PHE A 25 8.04 -4.46 6.52
CA PHE A 25 8.89 -3.99 5.43
C PHE A 25 9.16 -5.08 4.38
N GLY A 26 9.20 -6.35 4.77
CA GLY A 26 9.33 -7.47 3.83
C GLY A 26 8.12 -7.58 2.90
N ILE A 27 6.91 -7.42 3.41
CA ILE A 27 5.69 -7.37 2.60
C ILE A 27 5.70 -6.17 1.69
N PHE A 28 6.08 -5.00 2.22
CA PHE A 28 6.24 -3.78 1.45
C PHE A 28 7.19 -3.99 0.26
N LEU A 29 8.32 -4.66 0.49
CA LEU A 29 9.30 -5.00 -0.53
C LEU A 29 8.69 -5.92 -1.61
N VAL A 30 7.99 -6.98 -1.21
CA VAL A 30 7.31 -7.90 -2.14
C VAL A 30 6.29 -7.15 -3.00
N LEU A 31 5.50 -6.26 -2.38
CA LEU A 31 4.50 -5.45 -3.08
C LEU A 31 5.14 -4.46 -4.06
N LEU A 32 6.22 -3.78 -3.66
CA LEU A 32 6.98 -2.86 -4.52
C LEU A 32 7.64 -3.59 -5.70
N VAL A 33 8.24 -4.76 -5.48
CA VAL A 33 8.83 -5.57 -6.55
C VAL A 33 7.76 -6.07 -7.53
N ARG A 34 6.59 -6.48 -7.03
CA ARG A 34 5.47 -6.90 -7.89
C ARG A 34 4.88 -5.74 -8.70
N GLN A 35 4.73 -4.56 -8.10
CA GLN A 35 4.21 -3.36 -8.78
C GLN A 35 5.23 -2.70 -9.72
N GLY A 36 6.52 -2.82 -9.45
CA GLY A 36 7.61 -2.29 -10.28
C GLY A 36 7.63 -2.85 -11.71
N ARG A 37 6.91 -3.95 -11.98
CA ARG A 37 6.70 -4.49 -13.34
C ARG A 37 5.61 -3.77 -14.13
N ALA A 38 4.75 -2.98 -13.47
CA ALA A 38 3.63 -2.24 -14.08
C ALA A 38 3.82 -0.72 -14.12
N CYS A 39 4.76 -0.17 -13.35
CA CYS A 39 5.05 1.28 -13.26
C CYS A 39 6.46 1.62 -13.77
N ARG A 40 6.71 2.90 -14.11
CA ARG A 40 8.03 3.35 -14.59
C ARG A 40 9.14 3.06 -13.55
N PRO A 41 10.29 2.49 -13.95
CA PRO A 41 11.35 2.05 -13.04
C PRO A 41 12.02 3.17 -12.25
N HIS A 42 11.85 4.44 -12.64
CA HIS A 42 12.44 5.57 -11.92
C HIS A 42 11.64 5.96 -10.66
N GLN A 43 10.32 5.82 -10.67
CA GLN A 43 9.45 6.19 -9.52
C GLN A 43 9.45 5.14 -8.39
N ALA A 44 9.85 3.89 -8.67
CA ALA A 44 9.85 2.81 -7.70
C ALA A 44 11.18 2.62 -6.93
N ARG A 45 12.28 3.24 -7.38
CA ARG A 45 13.63 2.97 -6.84
C ARG A 45 13.82 3.45 -5.41
N LEU A 46 13.51 4.71 -5.11
CA LEU A 46 13.74 5.28 -3.77
C LEU A 46 12.89 4.58 -2.69
N PRO A 47 11.59 4.31 -2.90
CA PRO A 47 10.80 3.54 -1.94
C PRO A 47 11.28 2.10 -1.77
N LEU A 48 11.76 1.46 -2.84
CA LEU A 48 12.35 0.12 -2.76
C LEU A 48 13.62 0.11 -1.91
N VAL A 49 14.51 1.10 -2.11
CA VAL A 49 15.72 1.24 -1.30
C VAL A 49 15.38 1.52 0.16
N ALA A 50 14.45 2.45 0.44
CA ALA A 50 14.03 2.74 1.81
C ALA A 50 13.39 1.52 2.50
N ALA A 51 12.52 0.78 1.82
CA ALA A 51 11.93 -0.46 2.36
C ALA A 51 12.99 -1.54 2.61
N THR A 52 13.98 -1.66 1.72
CA THR A 52 15.11 -2.59 1.88
C THR A 52 15.96 -2.23 3.09
N LEU A 53 16.31 -0.95 3.26
CA LEU A 53 17.08 -0.47 4.41
C LEU A 53 16.31 -0.69 5.72
N ALA A 54 15.02 -0.35 5.75
CA ALA A 54 14.19 -0.58 6.93
C ALA A 54 14.06 -2.08 7.27
N PHE A 55 13.95 -2.95 6.27
CA PHE A 55 13.97 -4.41 6.44
C PHE A 55 15.32 -4.90 7.02
N LEU A 56 16.43 -4.47 6.40
CA LEU A 56 17.78 -4.87 6.82
C LEU A 56 18.13 -4.38 8.22
N TRP A 57 17.69 -3.18 8.61
CA TRP A 57 17.83 -2.67 9.96
C TRP A 57 17.19 -3.62 10.98
N ASN A 58 15.92 -3.97 10.79
CA ASN A 58 15.20 -4.85 11.71
C ASN A 58 15.82 -6.26 11.75
N LEU A 59 16.31 -6.76 10.61
CA LEU A 59 17.00 -8.05 10.54
C LEU A 59 18.34 -8.03 11.29
N ALA A 60 19.12 -6.95 11.13
CA ALA A 60 20.38 -6.77 11.85
C ALA A 60 20.15 -6.68 13.37
N SER A 61 19.11 -5.97 13.82
CA SER A 61 18.76 -5.91 15.24
C SER A 61 18.36 -7.27 15.82
N LEU A 62 17.60 -8.09 15.06
CA LEU A 62 17.31 -9.48 15.46
C LEU A 62 18.57 -10.35 15.50
N ALA A 63 19.50 -10.17 14.55
CA ALA A 63 20.76 -10.89 14.55
C ALA A 63 21.58 -10.57 15.81
N VAL A 64 21.69 -9.28 16.18
CA VAL A 64 22.37 -8.86 17.43
C VAL A 64 21.71 -9.49 18.66
N LEU A 65 20.38 -9.48 18.74
CA LEU A 65 19.63 -10.10 19.85
C LEU A 65 19.78 -11.63 19.93
N SER A 66 20.03 -12.29 18.80
CA SER A 66 20.19 -13.75 18.74
C SER A 66 21.55 -14.25 19.22
N VAL A 67 22.57 -13.39 19.22
CA VAL A 67 23.93 -13.76 19.62
C VAL A 67 24.00 -13.79 21.16
N ARG A 68 24.28 -14.98 21.72
CA ARG A 68 24.37 -15.18 23.18
C ARG A 68 25.59 -14.52 23.82
N ASP A 69 26.64 -14.26 23.04
CA ASP A 69 27.87 -13.60 23.48
C ASP A 69 27.97 -12.19 22.88
N THR A 70 27.62 -11.18 23.67
CA THR A 70 27.62 -9.77 23.28
C THR A 70 29.01 -9.18 23.09
N SER A 71 30.07 -9.89 23.52
CA SER A 71 31.47 -9.50 23.31
C SER A 71 32.12 -10.20 22.11
N GLY A 72 31.36 -11.00 21.36
CA GLY A 72 31.86 -11.64 20.16
C GLY A 72 31.98 -10.65 19.00
N ARG A 73 33.06 -10.78 18.22
CA ARG A 73 33.31 -10.02 16.99
C ARG A 73 32.11 -10.01 16.01
N TRP A 74 31.28 -11.05 16.02
CA TRP A 74 30.06 -11.12 15.22
C TRP A 74 28.97 -10.14 15.69
N SER A 75 28.83 -9.93 17.00
CA SER A 75 27.87 -8.96 17.56
C SER A 75 28.24 -7.54 17.13
N GLU A 76 29.53 -7.20 17.20
CA GLU A 76 30.08 -5.91 16.75
C GLU A 76 29.86 -5.69 15.25
N ILE A 77 30.11 -6.72 14.42
CA ILE A 77 29.86 -6.65 12.97
C ILE A 77 28.38 -6.40 12.67
N PHE A 78 27.47 -7.15 13.32
CA PHE A 78 26.03 -6.97 13.09
C PHE A 78 25.53 -5.61 13.60
N ALA A 79 26.07 -5.12 14.72
CA ALA A 79 25.76 -3.78 15.23
C ALA A 79 26.26 -2.69 14.26
N ALA A 80 27.51 -2.76 13.80
CA ALA A 80 28.07 -1.81 12.84
C ALA A 80 27.29 -1.79 11.51
N LEU A 81 26.90 -2.97 11.01
CA LEU A 81 26.04 -3.10 9.82
C LEU A 81 24.65 -2.49 10.06
N GLY A 82 24.03 -2.82 11.19
CA GLY A 82 22.73 -2.27 11.58
C GLY A 82 22.76 -0.75 11.63
N PHE A 83 23.70 -0.16 12.38
CA PHE A 83 23.82 1.29 12.50
C PHE A 83 24.21 1.99 11.21
N SER A 84 24.96 1.32 10.33
CA SER A 84 25.23 1.84 8.98
C SER A 84 23.95 1.94 8.14
N VAL A 85 23.13 0.88 8.16
CA VAL A 85 21.82 0.86 7.50
C VAL A 85 20.88 1.91 8.09
N LEU A 86 20.83 2.02 9.42
CA LEU A 86 20.04 3.00 10.15
C LEU A 86 20.43 4.43 9.77
N SER A 87 21.72 4.71 9.65
CA SER A 87 22.26 6.03 9.30
C SER A 87 21.96 6.41 7.84
N LEU A 88 21.82 5.44 6.93
CA LEU A 88 21.49 5.68 5.53
C LEU A 88 19.99 5.90 5.29
N LEU A 89 19.13 5.20 6.05
CA LEU A 89 17.69 5.27 5.92
C LEU A 89 17.11 6.71 5.93
N PRO A 90 17.47 7.60 6.86
CA PRO A 90 16.94 8.97 6.87
C PRO A 90 17.36 9.80 5.64
N ALA A 91 18.53 9.55 5.03
CA ALA A 91 18.90 10.21 3.77
C ALA A 91 17.95 9.82 2.64
N VAL A 92 17.64 8.53 2.51
CA VAL A 92 16.73 8.02 1.48
C VAL A 92 15.31 8.53 1.71
N LEU A 93 14.83 8.54 2.97
CA LEU A 93 13.53 9.09 3.32
C LEU A 93 13.45 10.60 3.08
N PHE A 94 14.54 11.33 3.34
CA PHE A 94 14.64 12.76 3.05
C PHE A 94 14.56 13.03 1.54
N ASP A 95 15.37 12.35 0.73
CA ASP A 95 15.34 12.48 -0.73
C ASP A 95 13.95 12.15 -1.30
N LEU A 96 13.33 11.08 -0.79
CA LEU A 96 11.96 10.71 -1.14
C LEU A 96 10.97 11.85 -0.83
N SER A 97 11.07 12.48 0.36
CA SER A 97 10.20 13.60 0.75
C SER A 97 10.38 14.87 -0.10
N LEU A 98 11.54 15.02 -0.74
CA LEU A 98 11.86 16.16 -1.59
C LEU A 98 11.33 16.01 -3.03
N ARG A 99 10.99 14.79 -3.46
CA ARG A 99 10.45 14.47 -4.80
C ARG A 99 11.27 15.08 -5.95
N GLY A 100 12.60 15.09 -5.80
CA GLY A 100 13.52 15.64 -6.81
C GLY A 100 13.53 17.16 -6.97
N LYS A 101 12.75 17.93 -6.19
CA LYS A 101 12.73 19.41 -6.31
C LYS A 101 14.08 20.05 -5.90
N TRP A 102 14.78 19.49 -4.90
CA TRP A 102 15.99 20.09 -4.32
C TRP A 102 17.18 19.10 -4.22
N PRO A 103 17.86 18.78 -5.34
CA PRO A 103 18.88 17.74 -5.38
C PRO A 103 20.11 18.03 -4.49
N ARG A 104 20.46 19.31 -4.30
CA ARG A 104 21.58 19.69 -3.42
C ARG A 104 21.31 19.33 -1.95
N MET A 105 20.06 19.46 -1.50
CA MET A 105 19.70 19.09 -0.12
C MET A 105 19.77 17.58 0.09
N ALA A 106 19.34 16.81 -0.92
CA ALA A 106 19.50 15.35 -0.91
C ALA A 106 20.99 14.92 -0.89
N GLN A 107 21.84 15.56 -1.69
CA GLN A 107 23.30 15.31 -1.68
C GLN A 107 23.90 15.56 -0.29
N VAL A 108 23.53 16.66 0.37
CA VAL A 108 23.99 16.96 1.73
C VAL A 108 23.53 15.89 2.72
N SER A 109 22.28 15.41 2.63
CA SER A 109 21.83 14.30 3.50
C SER A 109 22.60 13.00 3.27
N TYR A 110 22.93 12.66 2.03
CA TYR A 110 23.73 11.47 1.74
C TYR A 110 25.17 11.61 2.23
N ALA A 111 25.78 12.79 2.08
CA ALA A 111 27.11 13.06 2.63
C ALA A 111 27.14 12.92 4.16
N LEU A 112 26.11 13.44 4.84
CA LEU A 112 25.93 13.29 6.29
C LEU A 112 25.85 11.81 6.70
N SER A 113 25.04 11.01 6.00
CA SER A 113 24.92 9.57 6.25
C SER A 113 26.22 8.81 5.98
N VAL A 114 26.95 9.12 4.91
CA VAL A 114 28.25 8.47 4.61
C VAL A 114 29.27 8.76 5.70
N PHE A 115 29.30 9.99 6.22
CA PHE A 115 30.18 10.35 7.32
C PHE A 115 29.81 9.58 8.60
N ALA A 116 28.52 9.49 8.95
CA ALA A 116 28.07 8.69 10.09
C ALA A 116 28.35 7.18 9.95
N ILE A 117 28.17 6.61 8.76
CA ILE A 117 28.53 5.21 8.45
C ILE A 117 30.03 4.99 8.66
N SER A 118 30.86 5.93 8.22
CA SER A 118 32.31 5.85 8.40
C SER A 118 32.69 5.81 9.88
N LEU A 119 32.01 6.59 10.73
CA LEU A 119 32.19 6.55 12.17
C LEU A 119 31.80 5.19 12.76
N HIS A 120 30.64 4.64 12.40
CA HIS A 120 30.21 3.30 12.85
C HIS A 120 31.17 2.17 12.42
N LEU A 121 31.70 2.24 11.20
CA LEU A 121 32.65 1.24 10.71
C LEU A 121 34.03 1.40 11.34
N SER A 122 34.44 2.63 11.69
CA SER A 122 35.74 2.88 12.30
C SER A 122 35.87 2.32 13.72
N GLU A 123 34.75 2.13 14.42
CA GLU A 123 34.68 1.50 15.74
C GLU A 123 34.99 0.00 15.69
N LEU A 124 34.88 -0.64 14.51
CA LEU A 124 35.30 -2.04 14.32
C LEU A 124 36.83 -2.21 14.34
N TYR A 125 37.58 -1.11 14.21
CA TYR A 125 39.04 -1.10 14.10
C TYR A 125 39.73 -0.24 15.15
N SER A 126 38.97 0.57 15.89
CA SER A 126 39.51 1.56 16.83
C SER A 126 38.89 1.34 18.20
N ASP A 127 39.72 1.25 19.25
CA ASP A 127 39.27 1.19 20.65
C ASP A 127 38.76 2.54 21.19
N VAL A 128 38.48 3.50 20.30
CA VAL A 128 37.95 4.81 20.67
C VAL A 128 36.48 4.63 21.04
N ALA A 129 36.23 4.57 22.35
CA ALA A 129 34.89 4.49 22.89
C ALA A 129 34.02 5.67 22.38
N ASP A 130 32.73 5.37 22.13
CA ASP A 130 31.65 6.33 21.86
C ASP A 130 31.57 6.95 20.44
N LEU A 131 32.30 6.44 19.44
CA LEU A 131 32.15 6.87 18.04
C LEU A 131 30.72 6.65 17.53
N HIS A 132 30.08 5.54 17.89
CA HIS A 132 28.68 5.28 17.60
C HIS A 132 27.73 6.35 18.17
N ARG A 133 27.96 6.85 19.39
CA ARG A 133 27.13 7.92 19.98
C ARG A 133 27.27 9.23 19.22
N ILE A 134 28.50 9.58 18.84
CA ILE A 134 28.78 10.78 18.04
C ILE A 134 28.08 10.69 16.69
N ALA A 135 28.12 9.52 16.04
CA ALA A 135 27.44 9.28 14.78
C ALA A 135 25.92 9.41 14.91
N LEU A 136 25.30 8.85 15.97
CA LEU A 136 23.87 9.02 16.24
C LEU A 136 23.49 10.49 16.51
N ALA A 137 24.28 11.21 17.31
CA ALA A 137 24.05 12.63 17.57
C ALA A 137 24.15 13.46 16.27
N LEU A 138 25.14 13.17 15.45
CA LEU A 138 25.36 13.82 14.15
C LEU A 138 24.15 13.62 13.22
N ILE A 139 23.67 12.38 13.03
CA ILE A 139 22.52 12.15 12.16
C ILE A 139 21.26 12.79 12.75
N THR A 140 21.05 12.75 14.06
CA THR A 140 19.89 13.36 14.71
C THR A 140 19.86 14.87 14.44
N VAL A 141 20.93 15.58 14.78
CA VAL A 141 21.01 17.03 14.66
C VAL A 141 21.00 17.44 13.19
N GLY A 142 21.76 16.74 12.34
CA GLY A 142 21.86 17.05 10.92
C GLY A 142 20.54 16.83 10.19
N PHE A 143 19.87 15.70 10.37
CA PHE A 143 18.56 15.46 9.77
C PHE A 143 17.46 16.33 10.39
N GLY A 144 17.52 16.63 11.69
CA GLY A 144 16.63 17.59 12.34
C GLY A 144 16.73 18.98 11.72
N ALA A 145 17.95 19.48 11.49
CA ALA A 145 18.19 20.77 10.84
C ALA A 145 17.74 20.77 9.36
N LEU A 146 18.07 19.71 8.61
CA LEU A 146 17.69 19.58 7.20
C LEU A 146 16.17 19.51 7.02
N THR A 147 15.46 18.75 7.86
CA THR A 147 14.00 18.64 7.83
C THR A 147 13.30 19.93 8.24
N ALA A 148 13.81 20.63 9.26
CA ALA A 148 13.32 21.95 9.65
C ALA A 148 13.50 22.97 8.51
N TRP A 149 14.68 23.00 7.90
CA TRP A 149 14.97 23.90 6.78
C TRP A 149 14.12 23.60 5.54
N ALA A 150 13.95 22.31 5.21
CA ALA A 150 13.06 21.88 4.14
C ALA A 150 11.62 22.32 4.40
N SER A 151 11.11 22.13 5.62
CA SER A 151 9.75 22.53 6.02
C SER A 151 9.54 24.03 5.87
N VAL A 152 10.46 24.86 6.35
CA VAL A 152 10.40 26.32 6.21
C VAL A 152 10.39 26.74 4.73
N ARG A 153 11.20 26.11 3.88
CA ARG A 153 11.19 26.39 2.45
C ARG A 153 9.88 25.99 1.79
N ILE A 154 9.32 24.82 2.12
CA ILE A 154 8.03 24.36 1.59
C ILE A 154 6.93 25.36 1.96
N LEU A 155 6.88 25.81 3.21
CA LEU A 155 5.91 26.81 3.66
C LEU A 155 6.03 28.14 2.92
N ARG A 156 7.26 28.59 2.65
CA ARG A 156 7.54 29.87 2.00
C ARG A 156 7.27 29.88 0.50
N THR A 157 7.42 28.74 -0.18
CA THR A 157 7.25 28.64 -1.64
C THR A 157 5.89 28.10 -2.06
N ALA A 158 5.06 27.62 -1.12
CA ALA A 158 3.76 27.04 -1.43
C ALA A 158 2.78 28.11 -1.95
N THR A 159 2.36 27.98 -3.20
CA THR A 159 1.24 28.75 -3.79
C THR A 159 -0.11 28.23 -3.28
N ALA A 160 -1.19 29.00 -3.47
CA ALA A 160 -2.52 28.65 -2.97
C ALA A 160 -3.08 27.31 -3.53
N GLU A 161 -2.65 26.88 -4.73
CA GLU A 161 -2.96 25.55 -5.30
C GLU A 161 -2.10 24.41 -4.71
N GLU A 162 -0.84 24.67 -4.39
CA GLU A 162 0.08 23.69 -3.77
C GLU A 162 -0.20 23.46 -2.27
N ARG A 163 -1.03 24.30 -1.62
CA ARG A 163 -1.52 24.07 -0.24
C ARG A 163 -2.33 22.79 -0.06
N SER A 164 -2.73 22.14 -1.15
CA SER A 164 -3.31 20.79 -1.12
C SER A 164 -2.29 19.67 -0.83
N GLU A 165 -0.98 19.97 -0.77
CA GLU A 165 0.09 19.01 -0.43
C GLU A 165 0.40 18.91 1.08
N THR A 166 -0.61 18.95 1.96
CA THR A 166 -0.54 18.54 3.39
C THR A 166 0.34 17.29 3.65
N PRO A 167 0.35 16.23 2.81
CA PRO A 167 1.25 15.08 3.01
C PRO A 167 2.73 15.41 3.07
N ARG A 168 3.23 16.44 2.35
CA ARG A 168 4.66 16.73 2.27
C ARG A 168 5.21 17.31 3.58
N LEU A 169 4.42 18.17 4.22
CA LEU A 169 4.69 18.70 5.56
C LEU A 169 4.63 17.62 6.63
N LEU A 170 3.63 16.73 6.55
CA LEU A 170 3.56 15.59 7.44
C LEU A 170 4.75 14.63 7.23
N ALA A 171 5.28 14.51 6.00
CA ALA A 171 6.48 13.72 5.71
C ALA A 171 7.71 14.25 6.43
N THR A 172 7.93 15.57 6.34
CA THR A 172 9.10 16.22 6.95
C THR A 172 8.97 16.25 8.47
N MET A 173 7.76 16.40 9.01
CA MET A 173 7.49 16.23 10.44
C MET A 173 7.71 14.80 10.91
N ALA A 174 7.25 13.82 10.13
CA ALA A 174 7.49 12.41 10.42
C ALA A 174 9.00 12.11 10.41
N LEU A 175 9.72 12.58 9.40
CA LEU A 175 11.16 12.40 9.33
C LEU A 175 11.92 13.15 10.45
N PHE A 176 11.42 14.30 10.90
CA PHE A 176 11.95 15.00 12.07
C PHE A 176 11.77 14.17 13.34
N LEU A 177 10.56 13.65 13.58
CA LEU A 177 10.29 12.75 14.71
C LEU A 177 11.11 11.45 14.61
N PHE A 178 11.42 11.00 13.39
CA PHE A 178 12.26 9.82 13.13
C PHE A 178 13.71 10.11 13.48
N ALA A 179 14.21 11.28 13.10
CA ALA A 179 15.55 11.72 13.47
C ALA A 179 15.69 11.89 14.99
N VAL A 180 14.68 12.47 15.66
CA VAL A 180 14.67 12.66 17.12
C VAL A 180 14.67 11.34 17.90
N SER A 181 14.12 10.25 17.35
CA SER A 181 14.17 8.95 18.02
C SER A 181 15.59 8.40 18.16
N PHE A 182 16.56 8.84 17.33
CA PHE A 182 17.96 8.45 17.43
C PHE A 182 18.69 8.98 18.68
N VAL A 183 18.23 10.09 19.28
CA VAL A 183 18.77 10.55 20.58
C VAL A 183 18.56 9.50 21.66
N HIS A 184 17.39 8.85 21.66
CA HIS A 184 17.07 7.80 22.62
C HIS A 184 17.86 6.51 22.38
N PHE A 185 18.36 6.28 21.15
CA PHE A 185 19.29 5.17 20.87
C PHE A 185 20.71 5.44 21.40
N ALA A 186 21.12 6.70 21.60
CA ALA A 186 22.48 7.07 22.04
C ALA A 186 22.64 7.07 23.58
N GLU A 187 21.54 7.23 24.32
CA GLU A 187 21.51 7.23 25.79
C GLU A 187 21.21 5.82 26.32
N GLY A 188 22.24 4.97 26.40
CA GLY A 188 22.08 3.60 26.90
C GLY A 188 21.53 3.53 28.35
N HIS A 189 20.51 2.68 28.55
CA HIS A 189 20.19 1.93 29.78
C HIS A 189 19.99 2.73 31.09
N ALA A 190 19.16 3.76 31.10
CA ALA A 190 18.66 4.35 32.35
C ALA A 190 17.31 3.72 32.76
N GLN A 191 17.33 3.04 33.91
CA GLN A 191 16.37 2.06 34.46
C GLN A 191 14.86 2.40 34.58
N HIS A 192 14.30 3.49 34.03
CA HIS A 192 12.95 3.96 34.45
C HIS A 192 11.99 4.42 33.33
N ALA A 193 12.08 3.86 32.12
CA ALA A 193 11.39 4.42 30.95
C ALA A 193 10.68 3.39 30.04
N TRP A 194 10.21 2.24 30.55
CA TRP A 194 9.64 1.15 29.73
C TRP A 194 8.56 1.58 28.72
N SER A 195 7.67 2.51 29.08
CA SER A 195 6.61 3.02 28.18
C SER A 195 7.11 4.06 27.18
N SER A 196 8.07 4.91 27.56
CA SER A 196 8.66 5.91 26.67
C SER A 196 9.69 5.31 25.72
N GLU A 197 10.51 4.37 26.17
CA GLU A 197 11.46 3.61 25.34
C GLU A 197 10.67 2.84 24.27
N LEU A 198 9.60 2.13 24.64
CA LEU A 198 8.74 1.42 23.69
C LEU A 198 8.09 2.32 22.65
N ALA A 199 7.51 3.44 23.09
CA ALA A 199 6.82 4.38 22.23
C ALA A 199 7.77 5.07 21.25
N PHE A 200 8.95 5.52 21.70
CA PHE A 200 9.89 6.24 20.84
C PHE A 200 10.75 5.32 19.96
N HIS A 201 11.14 4.13 20.44
CA HIS A 201 11.93 3.18 19.64
C HIS A 201 11.11 2.52 18.51
N HIS A 202 9.85 2.15 18.76
CA HIS A 202 9.01 1.54 17.73
C HIS A 202 8.19 2.55 16.93
N ALA A 203 8.07 3.82 17.36
CA ALA A 203 7.50 4.88 16.54
C ALA A 203 8.24 5.05 15.20
N GLY A 204 9.52 4.68 15.13
CA GLY A 204 10.28 4.73 13.89
C GLY A 204 9.69 3.87 12.77
N ILE A 205 9.03 2.75 13.10
CA ILE A 205 8.41 1.84 12.11
C ILE A 205 7.17 2.48 11.46
N PRO A 206 6.12 2.92 12.21
CA PRO A 206 4.99 3.64 11.63
C PRO A 206 5.37 4.90 10.88
N LEU A 207 6.42 5.58 11.31
CA LEU A 207 6.87 6.87 10.77
C LEU A 207 7.63 6.70 9.45
N ALA A 208 8.55 5.74 9.39
CA ALA A 208 9.19 5.35 8.14
C ALA A 208 8.16 4.77 7.17
N LEU A 209 7.21 3.96 7.66
CA LEU A 209 6.09 3.45 6.87
C LEU A 209 5.21 4.60 6.34
N PHE A 210 4.93 5.62 7.14
CA PHE A 210 4.16 6.79 6.72
C PHE A 210 4.85 7.54 5.58
N VAL A 211 6.17 7.75 5.66
CA VAL A 211 6.95 8.39 4.59
C VAL A 211 7.01 7.50 3.34
N LEU A 212 7.24 6.20 3.50
CA LEU A 212 7.23 5.22 2.40
C LEU A 212 5.86 5.13 1.70
N LEU A 213 4.79 5.25 2.46
CA LEU A 213 3.43 5.18 1.95
C LEU A 213 3.09 6.40 1.11
N GLN A 214 3.76 7.55 1.19
CA GLN A 214 3.26 8.78 0.55
C GLN A 214 3.03 8.68 -0.96
N ASP A 215 3.91 7.99 -1.69
CA ASP A 215 3.84 7.88 -3.14
C ASP A 215 2.98 6.69 -3.62
N PHE A 216 2.76 5.69 -2.75
CA PHE A 216 1.95 4.50 -3.04
C PHE A 216 0.74 4.32 -2.10
N ARG A 217 0.32 5.43 -1.46
CA ARG A 217 -0.52 5.53 -0.24
C ARG A 217 -1.85 4.81 -0.23
N PHE A 218 -2.29 4.29 -1.36
CA PHE A 218 -3.59 3.66 -1.48
C PHE A 218 -3.49 2.19 -1.88
N VAL A 219 -2.55 1.82 -2.74
CA VAL A 219 -2.35 0.40 -3.12
C VAL A 219 -1.56 -0.33 -2.03
N LEU A 220 -0.47 0.28 -1.55
CA LEU A 220 0.35 -0.28 -0.48
C LEU A 220 -0.37 -0.21 0.86
N LEU A 221 -1.13 0.86 1.13
CA LEU A 221 -1.93 0.97 2.36
C LEU A 221 -3.06 -0.06 2.39
N ASP A 222 -3.77 -0.30 1.28
CA ASP A 222 -4.82 -1.33 1.22
C ASP A 222 -4.25 -2.72 1.51
N ALA A 223 -3.22 -3.10 0.75
CA ALA A 223 -2.57 -4.41 0.92
C ALA A 223 -1.99 -4.56 2.33
N PHE A 224 -1.38 -3.51 2.87
CA PHE A 224 -0.86 -3.47 4.23
C PHE A 224 -1.96 -3.61 5.28
N LEU A 225 -3.04 -2.83 5.20
CA LEU A 225 -4.13 -2.89 6.16
C LEU A 225 -4.83 -4.25 6.13
N ARG A 226 -5.11 -4.80 4.94
CA ARG A 226 -5.68 -6.15 4.81
C ARG A 226 -4.76 -7.21 5.41
N PHE A 227 -3.47 -7.12 5.14
CA PHE A 227 -2.50 -8.03 5.74
C PHE A 227 -2.47 -7.90 7.25
N LEU A 228 -2.35 -6.67 7.78
CA LEU A 228 -2.28 -6.39 9.21
C LEU A 228 -3.52 -6.88 9.93
N THR A 229 -4.72 -6.59 9.39
CA THR A 229 -5.98 -7.09 9.95
C THR A 229 -6.02 -8.61 9.94
N ASN A 230 -5.72 -9.27 8.82
CA ASN A 230 -5.72 -10.74 8.75
C ASN A 230 -4.69 -11.37 9.70
N GLY A 231 -3.50 -10.78 9.78
CA GLY A 231 -2.40 -11.24 10.63
C GLY A 231 -2.73 -11.08 12.12
N LEU A 232 -3.23 -9.92 12.54
CA LEU A 232 -3.68 -9.69 13.92
C LEU A 232 -4.82 -10.64 14.30
N LEU A 233 -5.77 -10.87 13.39
CA LEU A 233 -6.85 -11.82 13.63
C LEU A 233 -6.32 -13.25 13.80
N ALA A 234 -5.35 -13.65 12.97
CA ALA A 234 -4.72 -14.96 13.03
C ALA A 234 -3.91 -15.15 14.32
N VAL A 235 -3.18 -14.11 14.76
CA VAL A 235 -2.46 -14.12 16.05
C VAL A 235 -3.45 -14.25 17.20
N LEU A 236 -4.49 -13.42 17.24
CA LEU A 236 -5.52 -13.48 18.28
C LEU A 236 -6.17 -14.86 18.33
N PHE A 237 -6.53 -15.41 17.17
CA PHE A 237 -7.10 -16.75 17.06
C PHE A 237 -6.13 -17.83 17.56
N SER A 238 -4.86 -17.74 17.19
CA SER A 238 -3.83 -18.70 17.62
C SER A 238 -3.62 -18.64 19.14
N VAL A 239 -3.59 -17.44 19.73
CA VAL A 239 -3.49 -17.25 21.18
C VAL A 239 -4.70 -17.85 21.90
N LEU A 240 -5.92 -17.59 21.41
CA LEU A 240 -7.14 -18.18 21.97
C LEU A 240 -7.12 -19.71 21.88
N LEU A 241 -6.64 -20.27 20.77
CA LEU A 241 -6.56 -21.70 20.56
C LEU A 241 -5.51 -22.35 21.47
N ILE A 242 -4.34 -21.73 21.63
CA ILE A 242 -3.29 -22.20 22.55
C ILE A 242 -3.77 -22.10 23.99
N ALA A 243 -4.36 -20.97 24.40
CA ALA A 243 -4.88 -20.79 25.75
C ALA A 243 -6.02 -21.78 26.06
N GLY A 244 -6.89 -22.04 25.07
CA GLY A 244 -7.89 -23.09 25.16
C GLY A 244 -7.24 -24.47 25.34
N ALA A 245 -6.27 -24.82 24.49
CA ALA A 245 -5.59 -26.10 24.54
C ALA A 245 -4.86 -26.33 25.87
N THR A 246 -4.11 -25.33 26.38
CA THR A 246 -3.41 -25.44 27.66
C THR A 246 -4.38 -25.59 28.83
N TRP A 247 -5.48 -24.84 28.84
CA TRP A 247 -6.54 -24.99 29.84
C TRP A 247 -7.21 -26.37 29.78
N THR A 248 -7.30 -26.98 28.60
CA THR A 248 -7.91 -28.30 28.43
C THR A 248 -7.00 -29.46 28.79
N LEU A 249 -5.69 -29.33 28.57
CA LEU A 249 -4.69 -30.35 28.87
C LEU A 249 -4.29 -30.39 30.35
N ALA A 250 -4.67 -29.39 31.13
CA ALA A 250 -4.35 -29.28 32.56
C ALA A 250 -5.18 -30.21 33.46
N GLU A 251 -6.34 -30.69 33.00
CA GLU A 251 -7.28 -31.47 33.80
C GLU A 251 -7.71 -32.75 33.04
N PRO A 252 -7.80 -33.92 33.70
CA PRO A 252 -8.39 -35.11 33.11
C PRO A 252 -9.87 -34.87 32.76
N ARG A 253 -10.29 -35.19 31.53
CA ARG A 253 -11.65 -34.94 31.04
C ARG A 253 -12.30 -36.18 30.44
N ASP A 254 -13.58 -36.37 30.73
CA ASP A 254 -14.42 -37.43 30.16
C ASP A 254 -14.68 -37.22 28.66
N ALA A 255 -15.01 -38.31 27.94
CA ALA A 255 -15.23 -38.31 26.49
C ALA A 255 -16.26 -37.28 26.01
N PHE A 256 -17.30 -37.01 26.81
CA PHE A 256 -18.30 -35.98 26.52
C PHE A 256 -17.69 -34.56 26.50
N GLN A 257 -16.82 -34.26 27.46
CA GLN A 257 -16.15 -32.95 27.53
C GLN A 257 -15.16 -32.77 26.38
N GLN A 258 -14.50 -33.84 25.94
CA GLN A 258 -13.63 -33.82 24.75
C GLN A 258 -14.45 -33.53 23.48
N GLY A 259 -15.64 -34.14 23.34
CA GLY A 259 -16.57 -33.84 22.25
C GLY A 259 -17.04 -32.38 22.25
N LEU A 260 -17.36 -31.82 23.42
CA LEU A 260 -17.76 -30.42 23.57
C LEU A 260 -16.63 -29.45 23.19
N LEU A 261 -15.38 -29.77 23.53
CA LEU A 261 -14.22 -28.98 23.15
C LEU A 261 -13.96 -29.00 21.64
N LEU A 262 -14.11 -30.17 21.00
CA LEU A 262 -14.01 -30.28 19.55
C LEU A 262 -15.08 -29.42 18.87
N ALA A 263 -16.33 -29.51 19.34
CA ALA A 263 -17.43 -28.69 18.84
C ALA A 263 -17.14 -27.19 19.04
N ALA A 264 -16.63 -26.79 20.21
CA ALA A 264 -16.24 -25.40 20.49
C ALA A 264 -15.10 -24.92 19.59
N GLY A 265 -14.09 -25.76 19.31
CA GLY A 265 -13.00 -25.46 18.38
C GLY A 265 -13.49 -25.26 16.94
N CYS A 266 -14.40 -26.11 16.48
CA CYS A 266 -15.07 -25.95 15.17
C CYS A 266 -15.86 -24.63 15.10
N LEU A 267 -16.59 -24.30 16.17
CA LEU A 267 -17.37 -23.06 16.25
C LEU A 267 -16.46 -21.82 16.28
N LEU A 268 -15.31 -21.91 16.95
CA LEU A 268 -14.28 -20.87 16.94
C LEU A 268 -13.68 -20.66 15.55
N LEU A 269 -13.43 -21.72 14.77
CA LEU A 269 -12.98 -21.63 13.37
C LEU A 269 -14.02 -20.93 12.48
N ILE A 270 -15.31 -21.25 12.65
CA ILE A 270 -16.40 -20.58 11.94
C ILE A 270 -16.44 -19.09 12.32
N LEU A 271 -16.35 -18.78 13.62
CA LEU A 271 -16.30 -17.41 14.11
C LEU A 271 -15.13 -16.63 13.52
N PHE A 272 -13.93 -17.23 13.47
CA PHE A 272 -12.75 -16.64 12.84
C PHE A 272 -13.02 -16.27 11.38
N ALA A 273 -13.59 -17.19 10.59
CA ALA A 273 -13.90 -16.95 9.18
C ALA A 273 -14.91 -15.79 9.01
N LEU A 274 -15.93 -15.74 9.87
CA LEU A 274 -16.94 -14.67 9.87
C LEU A 274 -16.34 -13.31 10.24
N VAL A 275 -15.58 -13.24 11.34
CA VAL A 275 -14.94 -11.99 11.78
C VAL A 275 -13.92 -11.51 10.76
N ARG A 276 -13.12 -12.41 10.18
CA ARG A 276 -12.17 -12.07 9.10
C ARG A 276 -12.90 -11.43 7.92
N SER A 277 -13.98 -12.05 7.47
CA SER A 277 -14.78 -11.58 6.34
C SER A 277 -15.48 -10.26 6.64
N GLY A 278 -15.96 -10.08 7.88
CA GLY A 278 -16.55 -8.83 8.36
C GLY A 278 -15.54 -7.69 8.42
N ALA A 279 -14.36 -7.95 8.98
CA ALA A 279 -13.28 -6.97 9.09
C ALA A 279 -12.79 -6.50 7.71
N GLN A 280 -12.67 -7.40 6.74
CA GLN A 280 -12.35 -7.04 5.36
C GLN A 280 -13.43 -6.16 4.71
N ARG A 281 -14.70 -6.49 4.90
CA ARG A 281 -15.83 -5.67 4.40
C ARG A 281 -15.86 -4.29 5.07
N LEU A 282 -15.61 -4.23 6.38
CA LEU A 282 -15.55 -2.97 7.13
C LEU A 282 -14.41 -2.08 6.62
N LEU A 283 -13.22 -2.66 6.43
CA LEU A 283 -12.05 -1.96 5.88
C LEU A 283 -12.38 -1.38 4.49
N THR A 284 -13.02 -2.18 3.64
CA THR A 284 -13.44 -1.78 2.29
C THR A 284 -14.43 -0.61 2.32
N ARG A 285 -15.42 -0.66 3.23
CA ARG A 285 -16.43 0.40 3.36
C ARG A 285 -15.88 1.69 3.96
N LEU A 286 -15.15 1.59 5.08
CA LEU A 286 -14.66 2.75 5.83
C LEU A 286 -13.51 3.46 5.11
N VAL A 287 -12.53 2.70 4.59
CA VAL A 287 -11.32 3.28 4.00
C VAL A 287 -11.55 3.65 2.54
N PHE A 288 -12.30 2.83 1.78
CA PHE A 288 -12.41 3.01 0.32
C PHE A 288 -13.74 3.60 -0.15
N ARG A 289 -14.76 3.70 0.72
CA ARG A 289 -16.11 4.22 0.39
C ARG A 289 -16.62 3.67 -0.95
N GLN A 290 -16.55 2.35 -1.08
CA GLN A 290 -16.83 1.68 -2.35
C GLN A 290 -18.33 1.43 -2.51
N PRO A 291 -18.92 1.72 -3.68
CA PRO A 291 -20.31 1.34 -3.97
C PRO A 291 -20.40 -0.18 -4.21
N ASP A 292 -21.54 -0.76 -3.84
CA ASP A 292 -21.80 -2.20 -3.92
C ASP A 292 -21.75 -2.71 -5.37
N PRO A 293 -20.82 -3.62 -5.72
CA PRO A 293 -20.66 -4.09 -7.09
C PRO A 293 -21.91 -4.81 -7.60
N GLU A 294 -22.63 -5.54 -6.75
CA GLU A 294 -23.82 -6.30 -7.17
C GLU A 294 -24.94 -5.37 -7.62
N LEU A 295 -25.16 -4.29 -6.86
CA LEU A 295 -26.11 -3.24 -7.23
C LEU A 295 -25.70 -2.52 -8.52
N ALA A 296 -24.40 -2.29 -8.73
CA ALA A 296 -23.90 -1.68 -9.95
C ALA A 296 -24.14 -2.59 -11.17
N THR A 297 -23.91 -3.90 -11.05
CA THR A 297 -24.19 -4.86 -12.12
C THR A 297 -25.68 -4.98 -12.41
N GLN A 298 -26.52 -4.98 -11.38
CA GLN A 298 -27.97 -4.99 -11.55
C GLN A 298 -28.44 -3.73 -12.27
N ARG A 299 -27.85 -2.57 -11.96
CA ARG A 299 -28.20 -1.32 -12.62
C ARG A 299 -27.78 -1.28 -14.08
N ILE A 300 -26.61 -1.82 -14.44
CA ILE A 300 -26.19 -1.95 -15.85
C ILE A 300 -27.17 -2.82 -16.64
N ARG A 301 -27.61 -3.95 -16.07
CA ARG A 301 -28.61 -4.81 -16.70
C ARG A 301 -29.96 -4.11 -16.92
N GLN A 302 -30.40 -3.29 -15.95
CA GLN A 302 -31.60 -2.46 -16.11
C GLN A 302 -31.44 -1.43 -17.23
N LEU A 303 -30.29 -0.74 -17.28
CA LEU A 303 -30.01 0.23 -18.35
C LEU A 303 -30.03 -0.44 -19.73
N ALA A 304 -29.52 -1.66 -19.86
CA ALA A 304 -29.57 -2.41 -21.12
C ALA A 304 -31.01 -2.73 -21.54
N ALA A 305 -31.86 -3.13 -20.58
CA ALA A 305 -33.27 -3.45 -20.85
C ALA A 305 -34.11 -2.21 -21.24
N ASP A 306 -33.79 -1.04 -20.66
CA ASP A 306 -34.50 0.21 -20.91
C ASP A 306 -33.99 0.94 -22.16
N SER A 307 -32.84 0.52 -22.72
CA SER A 307 -32.20 1.19 -23.85
C SER A 307 -32.78 0.70 -25.19
N PRO A 308 -33.09 1.62 -26.12
CA PRO A 308 -33.67 1.27 -27.42
C PRO A 308 -32.65 0.69 -28.41
N ASP A 309 -31.38 1.09 -28.30
CA ASP A 309 -30.30 0.71 -29.21
C ASP A 309 -28.92 0.67 -28.50
N GLU A 310 -27.93 0.07 -29.16
CA GLU A 310 -26.57 -0.06 -28.64
C GLU A 310 -25.88 1.29 -28.33
N PRO A 311 -25.96 2.33 -29.20
CA PRO A 311 -25.35 3.63 -28.90
C PRO A 311 -25.94 4.31 -27.66
N ALA A 312 -27.27 4.28 -27.48
CA ALA A 312 -27.89 4.85 -26.28
C ALA A 312 -27.47 4.07 -25.03
N PHE A 313 -27.41 2.74 -25.11
CA PHE A 313 -26.92 1.93 -23.99
C PHE A 313 -25.49 2.28 -23.61
N LEU A 314 -24.58 2.36 -24.58
CA LEU A 314 -23.17 2.69 -24.35
C LEU A 314 -23.01 4.06 -23.67
N LEU A 315 -23.75 5.06 -24.13
CA LEU A 315 -23.73 6.39 -23.52
C LEU A 315 -24.25 6.37 -22.08
N GLN A 316 -25.40 5.74 -21.83
CA GLN A 316 -25.98 5.63 -20.49
C GLN A 316 -25.10 4.84 -19.53
N ALA A 317 -24.52 3.73 -19.98
CA ALA A 317 -23.60 2.91 -19.20
C ALA A 317 -22.31 3.70 -18.87
N SER A 318 -21.77 4.44 -19.83
CA SER A 318 -20.60 5.30 -19.63
C SER A 318 -20.86 6.41 -18.61
N GLN A 319 -22.02 7.06 -18.70
CA GLN A 319 -22.47 8.06 -17.72
C GLN A 319 -22.67 7.45 -16.33
N PHE A 320 -23.25 6.26 -16.23
CA PHE A 320 -23.41 5.54 -14.97
C PHE A 320 -22.06 5.19 -14.34
N VAL A 321 -21.11 4.67 -15.12
CA VAL A 321 -19.75 4.35 -14.66
C VAL A 321 -19.03 5.62 -14.18
N ALA A 322 -19.12 6.71 -14.94
CA ALA A 322 -18.54 8.00 -14.53
C ALA A 322 -19.17 8.53 -13.23
N GLY A 323 -20.50 8.49 -13.13
CA GLY A 323 -21.25 8.88 -11.93
C GLY A 323 -20.90 8.04 -10.70
N LEU A 324 -20.78 6.72 -10.87
CA LEU A 324 -20.38 5.77 -9.81
C LEU A 324 -18.98 6.09 -9.29
N MET A 325 -18.06 6.46 -10.19
CA MET A 325 -16.71 6.89 -9.81
C MET A 325 -16.65 8.34 -9.32
N ALA A 326 -17.77 9.06 -9.34
CA ALA A 326 -17.87 10.50 -9.12
C ALA A 326 -16.89 11.29 -10.01
N ALA A 327 -16.76 10.88 -11.27
CA ALA A 327 -15.86 11.46 -12.24
C ALA A 327 -16.64 12.05 -13.42
N ASN A 328 -15.96 12.90 -14.20
CA ASN A 328 -16.50 13.41 -15.44
C ASN A 328 -16.15 12.47 -16.59
N LEU A 329 -17.12 12.21 -17.47
CA LEU A 329 -16.86 11.58 -18.76
C LEU A 329 -16.16 12.61 -19.65
N ILE A 330 -15.12 12.18 -20.38
CA ILE A 330 -14.40 13.05 -21.30
C ILE A 330 -14.64 12.56 -22.72
N ASP A 331 -15.28 13.39 -23.53
CA ASP A 331 -15.39 13.17 -24.96
C ASP A 331 -14.08 13.57 -25.64
N MET A 332 -13.59 12.70 -26.52
CA MET A 332 -12.35 12.96 -27.23
C MET A 332 -12.58 13.68 -28.55
N PRO A 333 -11.71 14.63 -28.91
CA PRO A 333 -11.68 15.15 -30.27
C PRO A 333 -11.16 14.06 -31.24
N GLU A 334 -11.81 13.92 -32.40
CA GLU A 334 -11.58 12.87 -33.42
C GLU A 334 -10.11 12.70 -33.86
N THR A 335 -9.26 13.72 -33.65
CA THR A 335 -7.86 13.77 -34.06
C THR A 335 -6.86 13.11 -33.10
N SER A 336 -7.31 12.55 -31.98
CA SER A 336 -6.42 12.05 -30.93
C SER A 336 -6.19 10.53 -31.03
N SER A 337 -4.91 10.12 -31.03
CA SER A 337 -4.53 8.70 -31.18
C SER A 337 -4.88 7.92 -29.91
N LEU A 338 -6.00 7.19 -29.96
CA LEU A 338 -6.44 6.34 -28.85
C LEU A 338 -5.60 5.07 -28.74
N PRO A 339 -5.29 4.61 -27.52
CA PRO A 339 -4.52 3.40 -27.32
C PRO A 339 -5.38 2.16 -27.62
N ARG A 340 -5.07 1.47 -28.72
CA ARG A 340 -5.88 0.34 -29.24
C ARG A 340 -5.66 -0.99 -28.51
N ASN A 341 -4.56 -1.12 -27.77
CA ASN A 341 -4.11 -2.40 -27.19
C ASN A 341 -4.34 -2.51 -25.66
N LEU A 342 -5.20 -1.69 -25.05
CA LEU A 342 -5.49 -1.87 -23.62
C LEU A 342 -6.39 -3.09 -23.40
N VAL A 343 -5.89 -4.02 -22.60
CA VAL A 343 -6.63 -5.23 -22.19
C VAL A 343 -7.45 -4.98 -20.91
N ALA A 344 -7.00 -4.07 -20.06
CA ALA A 344 -7.61 -3.76 -18.77
C ALA A 344 -7.63 -2.25 -18.52
N PRO A 345 -8.51 -1.76 -17.63
CA PRO A 345 -8.51 -0.37 -17.23
C PRO A 345 -7.15 0.07 -16.69
N ALA A 346 -6.72 1.26 -17.11
CA ALA A 346 -5.42 1.78 -16.73
C ALA A 346 -5.46 3.30 -16.51
N MET A 347 -4.47 3.79 -15.78
CA MET A 347 -4.23 5.23 -15.65
C MET A 347 -3.76 5.81 -16.99
N ALA A 348 -4.24 7.01 -17.34
CA ALA A 348 -3.83 7.71 -18.56
C ALA A 348 -2.32 7.97 -18.59
N SER A 349 -1.72 8.38 -17.46
CA SER A 349 -0.25 8.54 -17.31
C SER A 349 0.55 7.30 -17.68
N ALA A 350 -0.01 6.12 -17.46
CA ALA A 350 0.68 4.86 -17.71
C ALA A 350 0.46 4.38 -19.15
N ALA A 351 -0.78 4.47 -19.64
CA ALA A 351 -1.18 3.81 -20.88
C ALA A 351 -1.21 4.75 -22.10
N ALA A 352 -1.51 6.04 -21.91
CA ALA A 352 -1.52 7.05 -22.97
C ALA A 352 -1.27 8.45 -22.39
N PRO A 353 0.00 8.82 -22.11
CA PRO A 353 0.34 10.09 -21.45
C PRO A 353 -0.14 11.32 -22.22
N GLY A 354 -0.29 11.22 -23.55
CA GLY A 354 -0.81 12.30 -24.40
C GLY A 354 -2.28 12.66 -24.12
N LEU A 355 -2.98 11.86 -23.32
CA LEU A 355 -4.37 12.12 -22.92
C LEU A 355 -4.50 12.92 -21.62
N GLU A 356 -3.46 12.99 -20.79
CA GLU A 356 -3.50 13.80 -19.55
C GLU A 356 -3.76 15.30 -19.79
N PRO A 357 -3.18 15.95 -20.82
CA PRO A 357 -3.48 17.35 -21.14
C PRO A 357 -4.96 17.59 -21.50
N HIS A 358 -5.66 16.55 -21.94
CA HIS A 358 -7.09 16.58 -22.26
C HIS A 358 -7.96 16.29 -21.02
N GLY A 359 -7.35 16.21 -19.84
CA GLY A 359 -8.03 15.97 -18.56
C GLY A 359 -8.32 14.50 -18.27
N VAL A 360 -7.92 13.56 -19.15
CA VAL A 360 -8.15 12.12 -18.96
C VAL A 360 -7.22 11.59 -17.88
N VAL A 361 -7.79 10.91 -16.89
CA VAL A 361 -7.07 10.33 -15.76
C VAL A 361 -7.11 8.80 -15.81
N ALA A 362 -8.23 8.20 -16.23
CA ALA A 362 -8.37 6.75 -16.37
C ALA A 362 -9.04 6.38 -17.70
N ILE A 363 -8.61 5.25 -18.25
CA ILE A 363 -9.07 4.70 -19.53
C ILE A 363 -9.65 3.32 -19.24
N VAL A 364 -10.88 3.06 -19.68
CA VAL A 364 -11.60 1.82 -19.43
C VAL A 364 -12.00 1.20 -20.77
N PRO A 365 -11.34 0.12 -21.21
CA PRO A 365 -11.68 -0.57 -22.45
C PRO A 365 -12.88 -1.49 -22.28
N VAL A 366 -13.94 -1.27 -23.05
CA VAL A 366 -15.06 -2.20 -23.25
C VAL A 366 -14.76 -3.03 -24.49
N ARG A 367 -14.41 -4.31 -24.29
CA ARG A 367 -13.99 -5.19 -25.38
C ARG A 367 -15.19 -5.89 -26.00
N LEU A 368 -15.41 -5.64 -27.28
CA LEU A 368 -16.41 -6.30 -28.09
C LEU A 368 -15.77 -7.46 -28.84
N ALA A 369 -16.50 -8.54 -29.12
CA ALA A 369 -15.91 -9.77 -29.64
C ALA A 369 -15.29 -9.63 -31.04
N GLN A 370 -15.78 -8.70 -31.86
CA GLN A 370 -15.42 -8.57 -33.28
C GLN A 370 -14.95 -7.16 -33.70
N GLU A 371 -14.80 -6.23 -32.76
CA GLU A 371 -14.56 -4.80 -33.07
C GLU A 371 -13.42 -4.20 -32.25
N GLU A 372 -12.97 -3.00 -32.65
CA GLU A 372 -12.07 -2.19 -31.82
C GLU A 372 -12.74 -1.92 -30.45
N PRO A 373 -11.97 -1.95 -29.34
CA PRO A 373 -12.54 -1.75 -28.02
C PRO A 373 -13.11 -0.33 -27.89
N HIS A 374 -14.36 -0.23 -27.43
CA HIS A 374 -14.95 1.05 -27.09
C HIS A 374 -14.29 1.58 -25.81
N LEU A 375 -13.72 2.78 -25.86
CA LEU A 375 -12.96 3.35 -24.72
C LEU A 375 -13.82 4.34 -23.95
N ILE A 376 -14.07 4.03 -22.69
CA ILE A 376 -14.68 4.98 -21.74
C ILE A 376 -13.54 5.77 -21.08
N LEU A 377 -13.57 7.09 -21.24
CA LEU A 377 -12.53 7.99 -20.78
C LEU A 377 -13.02 8.80 -19.60
N LEU A 378 -12.31 8.68 -18.48
CA LEU A 378 -12.71 9.27 -17.22
C LEU A 378 -11.71 10.33 -16.78
N GLY A 379 -12.24 11.50 -16.42
CA GLY A 379 -11.49 12.62 -15.87
C GLY A 379 -11.22 12.48 -14.37
N ALA A 380 -10.73 13.56 -13.75
CA ALA A 380 -10.51 13.59 -12.32
C ALA A 380 -11.81 13.34 -11.53
N ARG A 381 -11.72 12.60 -10.43
CA ARG A 381 -12.85 12.38 -9.52
C ARG A 381 -13.14 13.66 -8.71
N ARG A 382 -14.40 13.90 -8.39
CA ARG A 382 -14.86 14.97 -7.49
C ARG A 382 -14.12 14.88 -6.16
N GLY A 383 -13.60 16.02 -5.70
CA GLY A 383 -12.76 16.09 -4.50
C GLY A 383 -11.28 15.74 -4.72
N GLY A 384 -10.81 15.66 -5.97
CA GLY A 384 -9.38 15.47 -6.30
C GLY A 384 -8.86 14.05 -6.01
N ARG A 385 -9.75 13.08 -5.83
CA ARG A 385 -9.39 11.69 -5.55
C ARG A 385 -8.82 11.04 -6.81
N ARG A 386 -7.69 10.36 -6.68
CA ARG A 386 -7.09 9.57 -7.77
C ARG A 386 -7.77 8.20 -7.88
N TYR A 387 -7.74 7.61 -9.07
CA TYR A 387 -8.16 6.22 -9.28
C TYR A 387 -7.16 5.27 -8.65
N LEU A 388 -7.68 4.27 -7.95
CA LEU A 388 -6.92 3.23 -7.27
C LEU A 388 -6.94 1.93 -8.06
N SER A 389 -6.03 1.00 -7.76
CA SER A 389 -6.03 -0.34 -8.37
C SER A 389 -7.37 -1.07 -8.20
N GLU A 390 -8.02 -0.90 -7.05
CA GLU A 390 -9.33 -1.48 -6.80
C GLU A 390 -10.46 -0.77 -7.56
N ASP A 391 -10.34 0.55 -7.80
CA ASP A 391 -11.26 1.26 -8.69
C ASP A 391 -11.11 0.71 -10.12
N LEU A 392 -9.87 0.48 -10.58
CA LEU A 392 -9.60 -0.16 -11.88
C LEU A 392 -10.14 -1.59 -11.96
N ASN A 393 -10.06 -2.37 -10.88
CA ASN A 393 -10.67 -3.71 -10.81
C ASN A 393 -12.20 -3.66 -10.89
N VAL A 394 -12.83 -2.68 -10.23
CA VAL A 394 -14.28 -2.46 -10.34
C VAL A 394 -14.63 -2.04 -11.77
N LEU A 395 -13.90 -1.08 -12.34
CA LEU A 395 -14.08 -0.65 -13.73
C LEU A 395 -13.92 -1.82 -14.71
N ALA A 396 -12.99 -2.75 -14.45
CA ALA A 396 -12.79 -3.92 -15.30
C ALA A 396 -14.01 -4.86 -15.26
N ARG A 397 -14.56 -5.09 -14.06
CA ARG A 397 -15.79 -5.88 -13.89
C ARG A 397 -16.99 -5.22 -14.56
N LEU A 398 -17.15 -3.90 -14.41
CA LEU A 398 -18.24 -3.16 -15.04
C LEU A 398 -18.08 -3.14 -16.56
N ALA A 399 -16.87 -2.94 -17.09
CA ALA A 399 -16.60 -2.97 -18.53
C ALA A 399 -16.91 -4.35 -19.14
N ALA A 400 -16.55 -5.44 -18.46
CA ALA A 400 -16.90 -6.79 -18.88
C ALA A 400 -18.41 -7.01 -18.91
N GLN A 401 -19.13 -6.47 -17.93
CA GLN A 401 -20.60 -6.56 -17.86
C GLN A 401 -21.29 -5.70 -18.93
N ILE A 402 -20.76 -4.52 -19.24
CA ILE A 402 -21.23 -3.70 -20.37
C ILE A 402 -21.04 -4.45 -21.68
N ALA A 403 -19.85 -5.03 -21.91
CA ALA A 403 -19.57 -5.82 -23.10
C ALA A 403 -20.55 -7.01 -23.24
N GLU A 404 -20.80 -7.75 -22.16
CA GLU A 404 -21.76 -8.84 -22.15
C GLU A 404 -23.18 -8.39 -22.54
N GLN A 405 -23.65 -7.25 -22.03
CA GLN A 405 -24.96 -6.72 -22.39
C GLN A 405 -25.03 -6.26 -23.85
N ILE A 406 -23.95 -5.74 -24.42
CA ILE A 406 -23.89 -5.36 -25.85
C ILE A 406 -24.03 -6.59 -26.73
N GLU A 407 -23.33 -7.68 -26.43
CA GLU A 407 -23.46 -8.93 -27.19
C GLU A 407 -24.89 -9.48 -27.12
N ILE A 408 -25.55 -9.40 -25.96
CA ILE A 408 -26.96 -9.80 -25.81
C ILE A 408 -27.88 -8.92 -26.67
N LEU A 409 -27.66 -7.60 -26.71
CA LEU A 409 -28.44 -6.67 -27.54
C LEU A 409 -28.25 -6.98 -29.04
N ARG A 410 -27.00 -7.21 -29.48
CA ARG A 410 -26.65 -7.58 -30.86
C ARG A 410 -27.31 -8.89 -31.28
N ASP A 411 -27.27 -9.91 -30.44
CA ASP A 411 -27.94 -11.19 -30.69
C ASP A 411 -29.46 -11.02 -30.81
N GLY A 412 -30.06 -10.18 -29.97
CA GLY A 412 -31.48 -9.85 -30.02
C GLY A 412 -31.87 -9.15 -31.32
N GLU A 413 -31.07 -8.17 -31.76
CA GLU A 413 -31.29 -7.45 -33.00
C GLU A 413 -31.12 -8.36 -34.23
N LEU A 414 -30.09 -9.21 -34.25
CA LEU A 414 -29.87 -10.17 -35.33
C LEU A 414 -31.06 -11.12 -35.48
N ARG A 415 -31.59 -11.66 -34.37
CA ARG A 415 -32.80 -12.51 -34.41
C ARG A 415 -34.01 -11.75 -34.94
N ARG A 416 -34.18 -10.48 -34.56
CA ARG A 416 -35.26 -9.62 -35.08
C ARG A 416 -35.14 -9.42 -36.59
N LEU A 417 -33.93 -9.14 -37.08
CA LEU A 417 -33.67 -8.94 -38.50
C LEU A 417 -33.89 -10.21 -39.32
N VAL A 418 -33.45 -11.37 -38.82
CA VAL A 418 -33.69 -12.67 -39.45
C VAL A 418 -35.19 -12.97 -39.54
N SER A 419 -35.93 -12.79 -38.43
CA SER A 419 -37.39 -13.00 -38.44
C SER A 419 -38.11 -12.06 -39.41
N GLN A 420 -37.68 -10.80 -39.51
CA GLN A 420 -38.23 -9.86 -40.50
C GLN A 420 -37.90 -10.26 -41.94
N ALA A 421 -36.70 -10.77 -42.20
CA ALA A 421 -36.30 -11.26 -43.51
C ALA A 421 -37.12 -12.50 -43.92
N GLU A 422 -37.34 -13.43 -43.00
CA GLU A 422 -38.20 -14.61 -43.20
C GLU A 422 -39.66 -14.20 -43.50
N LEU A 423 -40.23 -13.27 -42.73
CA LEU A 423 -41.58 -12.77 -42.97
C LEU A 423 -41.71 -12.08 -44.33
N LYS A 424 -40.72 -11.26 -44.72
CA LYS A 424 -40.70 -10.64 -46.05
C LYS A 424 -40.56 -11.67 -47.16
N ALA A 425 -39.74 -12.70 -46.97
CA ALA A 425 -39.60 -13.79 -47.93
C ALA A 425 -40.90 -14.58 -48.10
N LEU A 426 -41.62 -14.86 -47.01
CA LEU A 426 -42.94 -15.49 -47.05
C LEU A 426 -43.98 -14.61 -47.76
N GLN A 427 -43.99 -13.30 -47.48
CA GLN A 427 -44.90 -12.37 -48.16
C GLN A 427 -44.63 -12.29 -49.66
N ALA A 428 -43.36 -12.29 -50.08
CA ALA A 428 -42.99 -12.32 -51.49
C ALA A 428 -43.39 -13.63 -52.21
N GLN A 429 -43.49 -14.76 -51.49
CA GLN A 429 -44.02 -16.00 -52.05
C GLN A 429 -45.55 -15.98 -52.20
N ILE A 430 -46.27 -15.25 -51.34
CA ILE A 430 -47.74 -15.13 -51.39
C ILE A 430 -48.18 -14.09 -52.45
N HIS A 431 -47.39 -13.03 -52.64
CA HIS A 431 -47.63 -11.97 -53.63
C HIS A 431 -46.39 -11.78 -54.55
N PRO A 432 -46.19 -12.69 -55.53
CA PRO A 432 -45.02 -12.69 -56.40
C PRO A 432 -44.97 -11.52 -57.39
#